data_AF-A0A964XS42-F1
#
_entry.id   AF-A0A964XS42-F1
#
_cell.length_a   1.000
_cell.length_b   1.000
_cell.length_c   1.000
_cell.angle_alpha   90.00
_cell.angle_beta   90.00
_cell.angle_gamma   90.00
#
_symmetry.space_group_name_H-M   'P 1'
#
loop_
_entity.id
_entity.type
_entity.pdbx_description
1 polymer ?
#
loop_
_entity_poly.entity_id
_entity_poly.type
_entity_poly.pdbx_seq_one_letter_code
_entity_poly.pdbx_strand_id
1 'polypeptide(L)'
;GTTYLCTTVFHVESGECLDSMVEIPQVALKGMNDYQSFGSGVTYFRRYALSSALVLVTDKDTDASGEQVKDEQPKQKKAKIDNARFNKAIEAIKNGEYQIEQLIEKFDLDASQLSIVTQL
;
A
#
# COMPACT_ATOMS: atom_id res chain seq x y z
N GLY A 1 -16.46 27.94 -2.94
CA GLY A 1 -15.56 28.69 -3.85
C GLY A 1 -14.41 27.78 -4.21
N THR A 2 -13.89 27.89 -5.43
CA THR A 2 -12.77 27.08 -5.88
C THR A 2 -11.46 27.66 -5.38
N THR A 3 -10.55 26.81 -4.88
CA THR A 3 -9.25 27.24 -4.38
C THR A 3 -8.16 26.94 -5.41
N TYR A 4 -7.30 27.92 -5.65
CA TYR A 4 -6.20 27.82 -6.62
C TYR A 4 -4.85 28.01 -5.94
N LEU A 5 -3.84 27.31 -6.44
CA LEU A 5 -2.43 27.55 -6.13
C LEU A 5 -1.80 28.31 -7.30
N CYS A 6 -1.28 29.50 -7.02
CA CYS A 6 -0.45 30.26 -7.95
C CYS A 6 1.03 29.98 -7.67
N THR A 7 1.79 29.65 -8.71
CA THR A 7 3.25 29.48 -8.67
C THR A 7 3.87 30.49 -9.62
N THR A 8 4.78 31.31 -9.10
CA THR A 8 5.46 32.36 -9.86
C THR A 8 6.96 32.10 -9.86
N VAL A 9 7.56 32.07 -11.05
CA VAL A 9 9.01 32.13 -11.24
C VAL A 9 9.38 33.56 -11.58
N PHE A 10 10.30 34.15 -10.81
CA PHE A 10 10.69 35.55 -10.95
C PHE A 10 12.20 35.67 -11.22
N HIS A 11 12.57 36.35 -12.31
CA HIS A 11 13.95 36.65 -12.63
C HIS A 11 14.35 38.04 -12.09
N VAL A 12 15.17 38.05 -11.04
CA VAL A 12 15.46 39.23 -10.21
C VAL A 12 16.04 40.40 -10.98
N GLU A 13 16.96 40.15 -11.93
CA GLU A 13 17.66 41.21 -12.65
C GLU A 13 16.77 41.89 -13.69
N SER A 14 15.98 41.11 -14.44
CA SER A 14 15.11 41.62 -15.51
C SER A 14 13.74 42.09 -15.03
N GLY A 15 13.27 41.59 -13.88
CA GLY A 15 11.90 41.78 -13.42
C GLY A 15 10.86 40.89 -14.11
N GLU A 16 11.24 39.98 -15.02
CA GLU A 16 10.32 39.07 -15.70
C GLU A 16 9.71 38.04 -14.74
N CYS A 17 8.43 37.74 -14.95
CA CYS A 17 7.66 36.74 -14.21
C CYS A 17 7.05 35.71 -15.16
N LEU A 18 6.99 34.46 -14.72
CA LEU A 18 6.17 33.42 -15.30
C LEU A 18 5.24 32.84 -14.24
N ASP A 19 3.93 32.98 -14.46
CA ASP A 19 2.89 32.50 -13.56
C ASP A 19 2.24 31.22 -14.08
N SER A 20 1.92 30.32 -13.15
CA SER A 20 1.10 29.13 -13.38
C SER A 20 0.06 29.01 -12.28
N MET A 21 -1.16 28.63 -12.65
CA MET A 21 -2.25 28.40 -11.72
C MET A 21 -2.77 26.98 -11.86
N VAL A 22 -3.00 26.31 -10.73
CA VAL A 22 -3.63 25.00 -10.68
C VAL A 22 -4.75 25.00 -9.64
N GLU A 23 -5.88 24.41 -10.01
CA GLU A 23 -6.99 24.18 -9.08
C GLU A 23 -6.62 23.07 -8.09
N ILE A 24 -6.84 23.31 -6.80
CA ILE A 24 -6.73 22.28 -5.78
C ILE A 24 -8.14 21.72 -5.53
N PRO A 25 -8.44 20.48 -5.98
CA PRO A 25 -9.72 19.87 -5.72
C PRO A 25 -9.86 19.55 -4.23
N GLN A 26 -11.08 19.72 -3.70
CA GLN A 26 -11.40 19.26 -2.35
C GLN A 26 -11.71 17.76 -2.40
N VAL A 27 -10.81 16.96 -1.82
CA VAL A 27 -10.92 15.50 -1.78
C VAL A 27 -11.05 15.07 -0.33
N ALA A 28 -12.02 14.22 -0.02
CA ALA A 28 -12.14 13.58 1.29
C ALA A 28 -11.30 12.30 1.31
N LEU A 29 -10.24 12.27 2.12
CA LEU A 29 -9.40 11.09 2.30
C LEU A 29 -9.86 10.29 3.53
N LYS A 30 -9.90 8.97 3.40
CA LYS A 30 -10.34 8.07 4.48
C LYS A 30 -9.48 8.30 5.72
N GLY A 31 -10.12 8.60 6.85
CA GLY A 31 -9.45 8.82 8.14
C GLY A 31 -8.89 10.23 8.35
N MET A 32 -9.10 11.15 7.39
CA MET A 32 -8.70 12.55 7.52
C MET A 32 -9.94 13.46 7.56
N ASN A 33 -9.89 14.52 8.36
CA ASN A 33 -10.88 15.59 8.29
C ASN A 33 -10.61 16.49 7.06
N ASP A 34 -11.56 17.39 6.76
CA ASP A 34 -11.48 18.24 5.57
C ASP A 34 -10.23 19.13 5.54
N TYR A 35 -9.82 19.66 6.69
CA TYR A 35 -8.62 20.50 6.79
C TYR A 35 -7.34 19.70 6.54
N GLN A 36 -7.26 18.48 7.07
CA GLN A 36 -6.13 17.58 6.87
C GLN A 36 -6.01 17.14 5.41
N SER A 37 -7.14 16.76 4.80
CA SER A 37 -7.17 16.35 3.40
C SER A 37 -6.80 17.53 2.48
N PHE A 38 -7.33 18.72 2.75
CA PHE A 38 -6.98 19.92 2.00
C PHE A 38 -5.50 20.30 2.14
N GLY A 39 -4.94 20.30 3.36
CA GLY A 39 -3.52 20.58 3.60
C GLY A 39 -2.58 19.59 2.91
N SER A 40 -2.99 18.31 2.84
CA SER A 40 -2.28 17.28 2.07
C SER A 40 -2.29 17.61 0.57
N GLY A 41 -3.45 18.01 0.03
CA GLY A 41 -3.57 18.47 -1.35
C GLY A 41 -2.68 19.67 -1.66
N VAL A 42 -2.66 20.70 -0.80
CA VAL A 42 -1.78 21.88 -0.97
C VAL A 42 -0.31 21.49 -1.07
N THR A 43 0.13 20.58 -0.20
CA THR A 43 1.53 20.10 -0.19
C THR A 43 1.87 19.38 -1.48
N TYR A 44 1.00 18.46 -1.90
CA TYR A 44 1.14 17.68 -3.13
C TYR A 44 1.26 18.59 -4.37
N PHE A 45 0.30 19.50 -4.57
CA PHE A 45 0.27 20.37 -5.74
C PHE A 45 1.44 21.36 -5.79
N ARG A 46 1.96 21.83 -4.65
CA ARG A 46 3.16 22.69 -4.62
C ARG A 46 4.40 22.00 -5.19
N ARG A 47 4.61 20.72 -4.84
CA ARG A 47 5.73 19.96 -5.38
C ARG A 47 5.63 19.80 -6.89
N TYR A 48 4.45 19.45 -7.40
CA TYR A 48 4.23 19.30 -8.84
C TYR A 48 4.34 20.63 -9.58
N ALA A 49 3.79 21.72 -9.04
CA ALA A 49 3.86 23.03 -9.67
C ALA A 49 5.30 23.53 -9.79
N LEU A 50 6.12 23.38 -8.74
CA LEU A 50 7.55 23.72 -8.78
C LEU A 50 8.33 22.84 -9.75
N SER A 51 8.07 21.53 -9.74
CA SER A 51 8.76 20.59 -10.63
C SER A 51 8.41 20.86 -12.09
N SER A 52 7.15 21.19 -12.38
CA SER A 52 6.69 21.59 -13.71
C SER A 52 7.28 22.93 -14.14
N ALA A 53 7.35 23.92 -13.26
CA ALA A 53 7.88 25.24 -13.58
C ALA A 53 9.38 25.21 -13.94
N LEU A 54 10.12 24.25 -13.38
CA LEU A 54 11.57 24.14 -13.51
C LEU A 54 12.02 22.91 -14.34
N VAL A 55 11.08 22.16 -14.92
CA VAL A 55 11.34 20.93 -15.71
C VAL A 55 12.21 19.93 -14.95
N LEU A 56 11.93 19.76 -13.65
CA LEU A 56 12.65 18.83 -12.78
C LEU A 56 12.04 17.43 -12.89
N VAL A 57 12.90 16.43 -13.06
CA VAL A 57 12.50 15.02 -12.93
C VAL A 57 12.37 14.72 -11.44
N THR A 58 11.15 14.45 -10.97
CA THR A 58 10.92 14.02 -9.59
C THR A 58 10.99 12.51 -9.50
N ASP A 59 12.10 11.97 -9.02
CA ASP A 59 12.39 10.53 -9.03
C ASP A 59 11.38 9.69 -8.22
N LYS A 60 10.91 10.17 -7.07
CA LYS A 60 9.88 9.50 -6.25
C LYS A 60 9.05 10.50 -5.45
N ASP A 61 7.74 10.34 -5.56
CA ASP A 61 6.73 11.04 -4.79
C ASP A 61 6.48 10.30 -3.46
N THR A 62 7.13 10.70 -2.37
CA THR A 62 6.98 10.07 -1.05
C THR A 62 6.18 10.91 -0.05
N ASP A 63 5.67 12.08 -0.44
CA ASP A 63 5.03 13.02 0.49
C ASP A 63 3.56 12.68 0.79
N ALA A 64 2.88 11.97 -0.12
CA ALA A 64 1.54 11.43 0.07
C ALA A 64 1.52 9.94 0.46
N SER A 65 2.68 9.37 0.81
CA SER A 65 2.74 8.06 1.46
C SER A 65 2.28 8.19 2.91
N GLY A 66 1.00 8.51 3.10
CA GLY A 66 0.33 8.15 4.35
C GLY A 66 0.64 6.68 4.59
N GLU A 67 0.99 6.34 5.82
CA GLU A 67 1.35 4.98 6.21
C GLU A 67 0.25 4.06 5.68
N GLN A 68 0.53 3.36 4.57
CA GLN A 68 -0.34 2.33 4.07
C GLN A 68 -0.19 1.24 5.10
N VAL A 69 -0.96 1.34 6.18
CA VAL A 69 -1.38 0.21 6.96
C VAL A 69 -2.03 -0.65 5.89
N LYS A 70 -1.24 -1.59 5.35
CA LYS A 70 -1.82 -2.73 4.67
C LYS A 70 -2.82 -3.21 5.68
N ASP A 71 -4.10 -3.05 5.37
CA ASP A 71 -5.15 -3.80 6.03
C ASP A 71 -4.72 -5.26 5.81
N GLU A 72 -3.89 -5.78 6.71
CA GLU A 72 -3.85 -7.18 6.99
C GLU A 72 -5.26 -7.45 7.46
N GLN A 73 -6.14 -7.73 6.48
CA GLN A 73 -7.38 -8.45 6.76
C GLN A 73 -6.99 -9.50 7.78
N PRO A 74 -7.67 -9.58 8.94
CA PRO A 74 -7.30 -10.54 9.96
C PRO A 74 -7.26 -11.89 9.27
N LYS A 75 -6.05 -12.40 9.00
CA LYS A 75 -5.86 -13.73 8.43
C LYS A 75 -6.62 -14.61 9.39
N GLN A 76 -7.71 -15.22 8.93
CA GLN A 76 -8.45 -16.17 9.74
C GLN A 76 -7.40 -17.12 10.29
N LYS A 77 -7.23 -17.14 11.62
CA LYS A 77 -6.22 -17.98 12.26
C LYS A 77 -6.55 -19.41 11.84
N LYS A 78 -5.74 -19.99 10.96
CA LYS A 78 -5.89 -21.38 10.56
C LYS A 78 -5.88 -22.22 11.83
N ALA A 79 -6.79 -23.19 11.93
CA ALA A 79 -6.84 -24.05 13.09
C ALA A 79 -5.55 -24.87 13.17
N LYS A 80 -5.02 -25.08 14.38
CA LYS A 80 -3.95 -26.07 14.59
C LYS A 80 -4.53 -27.47 14.35
N ILE A 81 -3.77 -28.30 13.65
CA ILE A 81 -4.10 -29.71 13.49
C ILE A 81 -3.60 -30.49 14.71
N ASP A 82 -4.40 -31.43 15.22
CA ASP A 82 -3.93 -32.37 16.23
C ASP A 82 -3.07 -33.49 15.58
N ASN A 83 -2.25 -34.15 16.39
CA ASN A 83 -1.32 -35.18 15.90
C ASN A 83 -2.04 -36.39 15.27
N ALA A 84 -3.21 -36.77 15.79
CA ALA A 84 -3.95 -37.93 15.29
C ALA A 84 -4.50 -37.67 13.89
N ARG A 85 -5.02 -36.47 13.66
CA ARG A 85 -5.54 -36.00 12.38
C ARG A 85 -4.43 -35.72 11.38
N PHE A 86 -3.29 -35.23 11.84
CA PHE A 86 -2.10 -35.06 11.01
C PHE A 86 -1.59 -36.39 10.46
N ASN A 87 -1.47 -37.43 11.30
CA ASN A 87 -1.04 -38.76 10.86
C ASN A 87 -2.01 -39.37 9.83
N LYS A 88 -3.32 -39.22 10.04
CA LYS A 88 -4.33 -39.66 9.06
C LYS A 88 -4.21 -38.91 7.73
N ALA A 89 -3.93 -37.61 7.78
CA ALA A 89 -3.71 -36.82 6.56
C ALA A 89 -2.46 -37.30 5.81
N ILE A 90 -1.38 -37.64 6.51
CA ILE A 90 -0.18 -38.23 5.90
C ILE A 90 -0.49 -39.56 5.22
N GLU A 91 -1.24 -40.45 5.87
CA GLU A 91 -1.64 -41.74 5.28
C GLU A 91 -2.50 -41.55 4.02
N ALA A 92 -3.47 -40.62 4.07
CA ALA A 92 -4.30 -40.30 2.92
C ALA A 92 -3.50 -39.66 1.77
N ILE A 93 -2.50 -38.84 2.07
CA ILE A 93 -1.57 -38.27 1.07
C ILE A 93 -0.77 -39.39 0.41
N LYS A 94 -0.21 -40.32 1.20
CA LYS A 94 0.54 -41.47 0.66
C LYS A 94 -0.32 -42.39 -0.21
N ASN A 95 -1.60 -42.52 0.11
CA ASN A 95 -2.55 -43.30 -0.68
C ASN A 95 -3.11 -42.52 -1.90
N GLY A 96 -2.74 -41.25 -2.08
CA GLY A 96 -3.22 -40.40 -3.17
C GLY A 96 -4.67 -39.89 -3.00
N GLU A 97 -5.26 -40.10 -1.83
CA GLU A 97 -6.65 -39.71 -1.51
C GLU A 97 -6.74 -38.25 -1.01
N TYR A 98 -5.61 -37.62 -0.70
CA TYR A 98 -5.54 -36.26 -0.19
C TYR A 98 -4.33 -35.50 -0.73
N GLN A 99 -4.47 -34.19 -0.92
CA GLN A 99 -3.41 -33.34 -1.49
C GLN A 99 -2.71 -32.50 -0.42
N ILE A 100 -1.40 -32.32 -0.58
CA ILE A 100 -0.55 -31.56 0.33
C ILE A 100 -1.02 -30.11 0.44
N GLU A 101 -1.38 -29.50 -0.70
CA GLU A 101 -1.82 -28.12 -0.81
C GLU A 101 -3.10 -27.90 0.02
N GLN A 102 -4.01 -28.87 0.02
CA GLN A 102 -5.25 -28.80 0.79
C GLN A 102 -5.01 -28.88 2.30
N LEU A 103 -3.94 -29.55 2.75
CA LEU A 103 -3.55 -29.60 4.15
C LEU A 103 -2.99 -28.24 4.60
N ILE A 104 -2.07 -27.68 3.81
CA ILE A 104 -1.41 -26.39 4.07
C ILE A 104 -2.41 -25.23 3.99
N GLU A 105 -3.40 -25.31 3.11
CA GLU A 105 -4.44 -24.29 2.99
C GLU A 105 -5.35 -24.27 4.22
N LYS A 106 -5.77 -25.45 4.71
CA LYS A 106 -6.76 -25.57 5.80
C LYS A 106 -6.20 -25.45 7.21
N PHE A 107 -4.94 -25.82 7.45
CA PHE A 107 -4.37 -25.90 8.79
C PHE A 107 -3.11 -25.06 8.97
N ASP A 108 -2.89 -24.61 10.20
CA ASP A 108 -1.62 -24.00 10.62
C ASP A 108 -0.66 -25.14 11.00
N LEU A 109 0.29 -25.44 10.11
CA LEU A 109 1.31 -26.47 10.33
C LEU A 109 2.56 -25.83 10.92
N ASP A 110 3.14 -26.46 11.93
CA ASP A 110 4.46 -26.05 12.43
C ASP A 110 5.59 -26.45 11.46
N ALA A 111 6.79 -25.93 11.71
CA ALA A 111 7.95 -26.20 10.86
C ALA A 111 8.27 -27.70 10.72
N SER A 112 8.05 -28.47 11.79
CA SER A 112 8.28 -29.92 11.79
C SER A 112 7.26 -30.62 10.90
N GLN A 113 5.98 -30.30 11.06
CA GLN A 113 4.88 -30.84 10.25
C GLN A 113 5.04 -30.49 8.77
N LEU A 114 5.43 -29.26 8.46
CA LEU A 114 5.66 -28.81 7.08
C LEU A 114 6.82 -29.58 6.43
N SER A 115 7.91 -29.81 7.18
CA SER A 115 9.06 -30.59 6.71
C SER A 115 8.67 -32.03 6.37
N ILE A 116 7.83 -32.65 7.19
CA ILE A 116 7.36 -34.03 6.99
C ILE A 116 6.53 -34.10 5.71
N VAL A 117 5.55 -33.19 5.55
CA VAL A 117 4.62 -33.23 4.41
C VAL A 117 5.33 -32.93 3.09
N THR A 118 6.35 -32.08 3.09
CA THR A 118 7.13 -31.74 1.88
C THR A 118 8.08 -32.87 1.45
N GLN A 119 8.33 -33.85 2.33
CA GLN A 119 9.20 -35.00 2.07
C GLN A 119 8.43 -36.29 1.74
N LEU A 120 7.09 -36.23 1.70
CA LEU A 120 6.22 -37.34 1.30
C LEU A 120 6.17 -37.49 -0.22
#